data_AF-A0A8T4JAK0-F1
#
_entry.id   AF-A0A8T4JAK0-F1
#
_cell.length_a   1.000
_cell.length_b   1.000
_cell.length_c   1.000
_cell.angle_alpha   90.00
_cell.angle_beta   90.00
_cell.angle_gamma   90.00
#
_symmetry.space_group_name_H-M   'P 1'
#
loop_
_entity.id
_entity.type
_entity.pdbx_description
1 polymer ?
#
loop_
_entity_poly.entity_id
_entity_poly.type
_entity_poly.pdbx_seq_one_letter_code
_entity_poly.pdbx_strand_id
1 'polypeptide(L)'
;MTKTFKIKFKGKEIVASNEGLDTLQLLVSTSSEDYPPQLSVSAHGDYSNKEHPVQEKTWIIENLNPGDSFEFTYVESGETSEPIRVHDVEPFKELCFFCGKSKNDVEILIEGKKILTSYICNECVDTCIEVIRKERAKKKST
;
A
#
# COMPACT_ATOMS: atom_id res chain seq x y z
N MET A 1 8.60 -14.38 -17.34
CA MET A 1 8.47 -15.75 -16.80
C MET A 1 7.74 -15.66 -15.47
N THR A 2 6.63 -16.38 -15.32
CA THR A 2 5.87 -16.43 -14.07
C THR A 2 6.71 -17.06 -12.96
N LYS A 3 6.63 -16.49 -11.76
CA LYS A 3 7.29 -16.92 -10.54
C LYS A 3 6.22 -17.07 -9.48
N THR A 4 6.17 -18.25 -8.86
CA THR A 4 5.16 -18.60 -7.87
C THR A 4 5.84 -18.90 -6.54
N PHE A 5 5.21 -18.45 -5.47
CA PHE A 5 5.70 -18.61 -4.11
C PHE A 5 4.58 -19.09 -3.21
N LYS A 6 4.94 -20.01 -2.32
CA LYS A 6 4.09 -20.51 -1.26
C LYS A 6 4.48 -19.83 0.05
N ILE A 7 3.51 -19.26 0.72
CA ILE A 7 3.67 -18.51 1.97
C ILE A 7 2.86 -19.18 3.06
N LYS A 8 3.49 -19.48 4.19
CA LYS A 8 2.79 -19.90 5.40
C LYS A 8 2.93 -18.84 6.47
N PHE A 9 1.81 -18.38 7.02
CA PHE A 9 1.78 -17.35 8.05
C PHE A 9 0.51 -17.47 8.90
N LYS A 10 0.63 -17.43 10.23
CA LYS A 10 -0.48 -17.58 11.19
C LYS A 10 -1.38 -18.80 10.91
N GLY A 11 -0.78 -19.93 10.52
CA GLY A 11 -1.50 -21.16 10.17
C GLY A 11 -2.28 -21.10 8.85
N LYS A 12 -2.23 -19.98 8.12
CA LYS A 12 -2.76 -19.86 6.75
C LYS A 12 -1.66 -20.21 5.76
N GLU A 13 -2.05 -20.81 4.66
CA GLU A 13 -1.19 -21.12 3.52
C GLU A 13 -1.71 -20.42 2.28
N ILE A 14 -0.85 -19.66 1.62
CA ILE A 14 -1.19 -18.76 0.52
C ILE A 14 -0.21 -19.02 -0.62
N VAL A 15 -0.70 -18.99 -1.86
CA VAL A 15 0.13 -19.08 -3.06
C VAL A 15 0.04 -17.76 -3.81
N ALA A 16 1.16 -17.05 -3.91
CA ALA A 16 1.26 -15.78 -4.62
C ALA A 16 2.06 -15.96 -5.91
N SER A 17 1.70 -15.22 -6.96
CA SER A 17 2.37 -15.29 -8.24
C SER A 17 2.44 -13.91 -8.90
N ASN A 18 3.54 -13.62 -9.60
CA ASN A 18 3.62 -12.43 -10.45
C ASN A 18 2.99 -12.65 -11.84
N GLU A 19 2.09 -13.62 -12.01
CA GLU A 19 1.46 -13.85 -13.32
C GLU A 19 0.72 -12.60 -13.82
N GLY A 20 1.13 -12.15 -15.02
CA GLY A 20 0.63 -10.92 -15.64
C GLY A 20 1.19 -9.63 -15.03
N LEU A 21 2.22 -9.72 -14.18
CA LEU A 21 2.81 -8.62 -13.42
C LEU A 21 4.34 -8.68 -13.47
N ASP A 22 4.99 -7.55 -13.23
CA ASP A 22 6.44 -7.43 -13.39
C ASP A 22 7.19 -7.81 -12.12
N THR A 23 6.58 -7.57 -10.96
CA THR A 23 7.22 -7.78 -9.65
C THR A 23 6.33 -8.55 -8.70
N LEU A 24 6.95 -9.31 -7.79
CA LEU A 24 6.35 -9.83 -6.57
C LEU A 24 7.23 -9.40 -5.41
N GLN A 25 6.61 -8.86 -4.38
CA GLN A 25 7.27 -8.25 -3.24
C GLN A 25 6.74 -8.89 -1.96
N LEU A 26 7.68 -9.17 -1.05
CA LEU A 26 7.41 -9.42 0.35
C LEU A 26 7.97 -8.21 1.10
N LEU A 27 7.11 -7.50 1.81
CA LEU A 27 7.47 -6.28 2.52
C LEU A 27 7.15 -6.43 4.00
N VAL A 28 8.13 -6.13 4.84
CA VAL A 28 7.91 -5.87 6.26
C VAL A 28 8.04 -4.37 6.46
N SER A 29 6.93 -3.71 6.76
CA SER A 29 6.90 -2.27 7.02
C SER A 29 6.84 -2.00 8.52
N THR A 30 7.66 -1.06 8.97
CA THR A 30 7.59 -0.47 10.30
C THR A 30 7.19 1.00 10.17
N SER A 31 6.39 1.51 11.10
CA SER A 31 5.98 2.92 11.15
C SER A 31 6.21 3.50 12.54
N SER A 32 5.69 4.71 12.82
CA SER A 32 5.80 5.36 14.12
C SER A 32 5.33 4.47 15.28
N GLU A 33 5.73 4.81 16.50
CA GLU A 33 5.57 4.00 17.73
C GLU A 33 4.14 3.44 17.97
N ASP A 34 3.11 4.10 17.45
CA ASP A 34 1.71 3.72 17.64
C ASP A 34 1.21 2.54 16.76
N TYR A 35 2.02 2.07 15.79
CA TYR A 35 1.57 1.06 14.82
C TYR A 35 2.49 -0.18 14.83
N PRO A 36 1.91 -1.39 14.93
CA PRO A 36 2.69 -2.61 14.87
C PRO A 36 3.34 -2.76 13.47
N PRO A 37 4.49 -3.46 13.37
CA PRO A 37 5.04 -3.84 12.08
C PRO A 37 4.01 -4.65 11.28
N GLN A 38 3.99 -4.48 9.97
CA GLN A 38 3.06 -5.16 9.08
C GLN A 38 3.83 -5.98 8.05
N LEU A 39 3.37 -7.21 7.80
CA LEU A 39 3.80 -8.04 6.69
C LEU A 39 2.81 -7.86 5.55
N SER A 40 3.32 -7.61 4.34
CA SER A 40 2.54 -7.67 3.12
C SER A 40 3.21 -8.51 2.03
N VAL A 41 2.37 -9.15 1.22
CA VAL A 41 2.78 -9.88 0.02
C VAL A 41 1.92 -9.42 -1.14
N SER A 42 2.55 -8.79 -2.12
CA SER A 42 1.88 -8.17 -3.26
C SER A 42 2.67 -8.37 -4.54
N ALA A 43 2.00 -8.22 -5.68
CA ALA A 43 2.61 -8.18 -6.99
C ALA A 43 2.12 -6.94 -7.73
N HIS A 44 3.02 -6.30 -8.46
CA HIS A 44 2.77 -5.03 -9.14
C HIS A 44 3.21 -5.10 -10.60
N GLY A 45 2.38 -4.56 -11.49
CA GLY A 45 2.75 -4.26 -12.86
C GLY A 45 3.55 -2.95 -12.97
N ASP A 46 4.22 -2.77 -14.10
CA ASP A 46 5.05 -1.61 -14.40
C ASP A 46 4.22 -0.33 -14.52
N TYR A 47 4.52 0.61 -13.64
CA TYR A 47 3.94 1.95 -13.60
C TYR A 47 4.21 2.78 -14.86
N SER A 48 5.20 2.40 -15.66
CA SER A 48 5.57 3.09 -16.90
C SER A 48 4.70 2.66 -18.09
N ASN A 49 4.01 1.51 -17.99
CA ASN A 49 3.22 0.96 -19.07
C ASN A 49 1.84 1.64 -19.16
N LYS A 50 1.66 2.48 -20.18
CA LYS A 50 0.42 3.25 -20.41
C LYS A 50 -0.73 2.43 -21.00
N GLU A 51 -0.45 1.23 -21.51
CA GLU A 51 -1.44 0.37 -22.18
C GLU A 51 -2.13 -0.60 -21.21
N HIS A 52 -1.50 -0.89 -20.07
CA HIS A 52 -2.07 -1.73 -19.02
C HIS A 52 -2.26 -0.92 -17.75
N PRO A 53 -3.51 -0.68 -17.30
CA PRO A 53 -3.74 0.04 -16.04
C PRO A 53 -3.04 -0.71 -14.91
N VAL A 54 -2.40 0.02 -13.99
CA VAL A 54 -1.70 -0.53 -12.81
C VAL A 54 -2.51 -1.68 -12.22
N GLN A 55 -1.99 -2.90 -12.39
CA GLN A 55 -2.53 -4.09 -11.78
C GLN A 55 -1.72 -4.34 -10.50
N GLU A 56 -2.43 -4.40 -9.40
CA GLU A 56 -1.90 -4.81 -8.10
C GLU A 56 -2.69 -6.02 -7.66
N LYS A 57 -1.98 -7.07 -7.24
CA LYS A 57 -2.57 -8.23 -6.58
C LYS A 57 -1.92 -8.32 -5.22
N THR A 58 -2.72 -8.37 -4.16
CA THR A 58 -2.23 -8.49 -2.79
C THR A 58 -2.82 -9.73 -2.17
N TRP A 59 -2.03 -10.49 -1.42
CA TRP A 59 -2.48 -11.72 -0.77
C TRP A 59 -2.37 -11.68 0.75
N ILE A 60 -1.44 -10.87 1.28
CA ILE A 60 -1.23 -10.71 2.72
C ILE A 60 -1.12 -9.22 3.02
N ILE A 61 -1.88 -8.76 4.02
CA ILE A 61 -1.69 -7.50 4.75
C ILE A 61 -2.05 -7.82 6.20
N GLU A 62 -1.07 -8.03 7.06
CA GLU A 62 -1.30 -8.51 8.41
C GLU A 62 -0.30 -7.90 9.40
N ASN A 63 -0.76 -7.56 10.60
CA ASN A 63 0.13 -7.11 11.68
C ASN A 63 1.00 -8.27 12.19
N LEU A 64 2.27 -7.97 12.45
CA LEU A 64 3.24 -8.83 13.07
C LEU A 64 3.30 -8.56 14.57
N ASN A 65 3.26 -9.63 15.36
CA ASN A 65 3.50 -9.61 16.79
C ASN A 65 4.87 -10.24 17.11
N PRO A 66 5.47 -9.90 18.26
CA PRO A 66 6.66 -10.61 18.73
C PRO A 66 6.42 -12.13 18.79
N GLY A 67 7.29 -12.89 18.12
CA GLY A 67 7.18 -14.36 18.04
C GLY A 67 6.44 -14.88 16.80
N ASP A 68 5.81 -14.02 16.00
CA ASP A 68 5.27 -14.42 14.70
C ASP A 68 6.39 -14.88 13.76
N SER A 69 6.12 -15.95 13.00
CA SER A 69 7.02 -16.46 11.97
C SER A 69 6.26 -16.69 10.68
N PHE A 70 6.97 -16.54 9.56
CA PHE A 70 6.47 -16.83 8.22
C PHE A 70 7.49 -17.65 7.45
N GLU A 71 6.99 -18.56 6.63
CA GLU A 71 7.81 -19.33 5.68
C GLU A 71 7.51 -18.87 4.27
N PHE A 72 8.57 -18.67 3.48
CA PHE A 72 8.47 -18.28 2.09
C PHE A 72 9.21 -19.29 1.22
N THR A 73 8.51 -19.96 0.33
CA THR A 73 9.04 -21.05 -0.49
C THR A 73 8.82 -20.76 -1.97
N TYR A 74 9.90 -20.71 -2.75
CA TYR A 74 9.80 -20.66 -4.22
C TYR A 74 9.37 -22.03 -4.75
N VAL A 75 8.37 -22.06 -5.63
CA VAL A 75 7.84 -23.28 -6.23
C VAL A 75 7.81 -23.17 -7.75
N GLU A 76 7.96 -24.29 -8.46
CA GLU A 76 7.95 -24.30 -9.93
C GLU A 76 6.58 -23.91 -10.50
N SER A 77 5.50 -24.32 -9.83
CA SER A 77 4.12 -24.00 -10.18
C SER A 77 3.20 -24.17 -8.96
N GLY A 78 2.01 -23.58 -9.03
CA GLY A 78 0.99 -23.67 -7.99
C GLY A 78 -0.25 -22.88 -8.39
N GLU A 79 -1.42 -23.31 -7.94
CA GLU A 79 -2.66 -22.57 -8.13
C GLU A 79 -2.62 -21.30 -7.26
N THR A 80 -2.65 -20.13 -7.91
CA THR A 80 -2.53 -18.85 -7.23
C THR A 80 -3.79 -18.61 -6.40
N SER A 81 -3.62 -18.31 -5.11
CA SER A 81 -4.72 -17.95 -4.23
C SER A 81 -5.42 -16.68 -4.71
N GLU A 82 -6.71 -16.54 -4.43
CA GLU A 82 -7.43 -15.31 -4.76
C GLU A 82 -6.80 -14.11 -4.02
N PRO A 83 -6.46 -13.01 -4.73
CA PRO A 83 -5.98 -11.80 -4.09
C PRO A 83 -7.05 -11.21 -3.16
N ILE A 84 -6.61 -10.72 -1.99
CA ILE A 84 -7.44 -9.89 -1.13
C ILE A 84 -7.70 -8.54 -1.81
N ARG A 85 -8.94 -8.07 -1.68
CA ARG A 85 -9.27 -6.69 -2.05
C ARG A 85 -8.76 -5.80 -0.93
N VAL A 86 -7.79 -4.95 -1.24
CA VAL A 86 -7.14 -4.07 -0.24
C VAL A 86 -8.14 -3.15 0.48
N HIS A 87 -9.26 -2.81 -0.19
CA HIS A 87 -10.37 -2.06 0.40
C HIS A 87 -11.15 -2.83 1.50
N ASP A 88 -10.99 -4.15 1.60
CA ASP A 88 -11.71 -5.01 2.55
C ASP A 88 -10.87 -5.31 3.82
N VAL A 89 -9.66 -4.76 3.94
CA VAL A 89 -8.82 -4.88 5.15
C VAL A 89 -9.16 -3.74 6.13
N GLU A 90 -9.96 -4.04 7.15
CA GLU A 90 -10.40 -3.09 8.21
C GLU A 90 -9.24 -2.54 9.09
N PRO A 91 -9.27 -1.26 9.49
CA PRO A 91 -8.89 -0.20 8.59
C PRO A 91 -7.58 0.46 9.05
N PHE A 92 -6.73 0.83 8.09
CA PHE A 92 -5.88 1.99 8.32
C PHE A 92 -6.78 3.13 8.78
N LYS A 93 -6.54 3.63 9.99
CA LYS A 93 -7.31 4.72 10.59
C LYS A 93 -7.41 5.84 9.54
N GLU A 94 -8.63 6.29 9.22
CA GLU A 94 -8.91 7.38 8.28
C GLU A 94 -8.32 8.70 8.80
N LEU A 95 -6.99 8.81 8.77
CA LEU A 95 -6.21 9.93 9.27
C LEU A 95 -5.47 10.57 8.10
N CYS A 96 -5.49 11.90 8.07
CA CYS A 96 -4.63 12.67 7.19
C CYS A 96 -3.16 12.30 7.45
N PHE A 97 -2.44 11.86 6.41
CA PHE A 97 -1.05 11.45 6.52
C PHE A 97 -0.09 12.61 6.84
N PHE A 98 -0.54 13.85 6.63
CA PHE A 98 0.27 15.05 6.85
C PHE A 98 0.10 15.64 8.26
N CYS A 99 -1.12 15.60 8.81
CA CYS A 99 -1.42 16.24 10.10
C CYS A 99 -1.99 15.29 11.16
N GLY A 100 -2.28 14.04 10.80
CA GLY A 100 -2.82 13.03 11.71
C GLY A 100 -4.29 13.20 12.09
N LYS A 101 -4.97 14.24 11.60
CA LYS A 101 -6.40 14.49 11.88
C LYS A 101 -7.30 13.43 11.25
N SER A 102 -8.34 13.02 11.97
CA SER A 102 -9.35 12.08 11.49
C SER A 102 -10.43 12.76 10.66
N LYS A 103 -11.29 11.96 10.02
CA LYS A 103 -12.50 12.44 9.33
C LYS A 103 -13.45 13.25 10.23
N ASN A 104 -13.41 13.07 11.55
CA ASN A 104 -14.21 13.86 12.49
C ASN A 104 -13.58 15.23 12.82
N ASP A 105 -12.29 15.39 12.56
CA ASP A 105 -11.53 16.61 12.90
C ASP A 105 -11.45 17.61 11.74
N VAL A 106 -11.93 17.24 10.55
CA VAL A 106 -11.82 18.02 9.30
C VAL A 106 -13.10 17.96 8.49
N GLU A 107 -13.34 18.97 7.66
CA GLU A 107 -14.53 19.04 6.80
C GLU A 107 -14.50 17.97 5.70
N ILE A 108 -13.33 17.76 5.09
CA ILE A 108 -13.14 16.79 4.01
C ILE A 108 -11.85 16.02 4.24
N LEU A 109 -11.97 14.70 4.26
CA LEU A 109 -10.84 13.78 4.20
C LEU A 109 -10.86 13.07 2.84
N ILE A 110 -9.83 13.32 2.04
CA ILE A 110 -9.74 12.85 0.66
C ILE A 110 -8.94 11.55 0.64
N GLU A 111 -9.56 10.48 0.15
CA GLU A 111 -8.92 9.17 -0.04
C GLU A 111 -8.10 9.13 -1.35
N GLY A 112 -6.84 8.70 -1.23
CA GLY A 112 -5.98 8.39 -2.38
C GLY A 112 -6.40 7.07 -3.04
N LYS A 113 -6.59 7.08 -4.36
CA LYS A 113 -7.15 5.94 -5.11
C LYS A 113 -6.27 4.68 -5.24
N LYS A 114 -5.02 4.61 -4.73
CA LYS A 114 -4.11 3.46 -4.96
C LYS A 114 -3.00 3.21 -3.91
N ILE A 115 -2.66 1.91 -3.76
CA ILE A 115 -1.46 1.23 -3.21
C ILE A 115 -1.10 1.47 -1.73
N LEU A 116 -1.35 2.66 -1.20
CA LEU A 116 -1.26 2.95 0.22
C LEU A 116 -2.49 3.76 0.54
N THR A 117 -3.31 3.32 1.49
CA THR A 117 -4.47 4.06 2.01
C THR A 117 -3.99 5.37 2.61
N SER A 118 -3.79 6.34 1.72
CA SER A 118 -3.21 7.64 2.01
C SER A 118 -4.36 8.63 1.97
N TYR A 119 -4.58 9.28 3.09
CA TYR A 119 -5.60 10.31 3.20
C TYR A 119 -4.92 11.67 3.31
N ILE A 120 -5.52 12.68 2.70
CA ILE A 120 -5.15 14.09 2.89
C ILE A 120 -6.40 14.89 3.21
N CYS A 121 -6.37 15.73 4.24
CA CYS A 121 -7.50 16.59 4.57
C CYS A 121 -7.51 17.87 3.74
N ASN A 122 -8.67 18.54 3.66
CA ASN A 122 -8.82 19.83 2.99
C ASN A 122 -7.81 20.89 3.47
N GLU A 123 -7.57 20.99 4.78
CA GLU A 123 -6.64 21.98 5.33
C GLU A 123 -5.19 21.78 4.82
N CYS A 124 -4.75 20.53 4.70
CA CYS A 124 -3.43 20.20 4.16
C CYS A 124 -3.36 20.48 2.65
N VAL A 125 -4.43 20.22 1.90
CA VAL A 125 -4.52 20.58 0.48
C VAL A 125 -4.37 22.09 0.30
N ASP A 126 -5.09 22.88 1.09
CA ASP A 126 -5.04 24.34 1.04
C ASP A 126 -3.62 24.86 1.33
N THR A 127 -2.98 24.28 2.35
CA THR A 127 -1.58 24.58 2.70
C THR A 127 -0.64 24.28 1.53
N CYS A 128 -0.77 23.10 0.89
CA CYS A 128 0.03 22.74 -0.28
C CYS A 128 -0.18 23.72 -1.44
N ILE A 129 -1.43 24.13 -1.70
CA ILE A 129 -1.77 25.10 -2.75
C ILE A 129 -1.08 26.44 -2.48
N GLU A 130 -1.07 26.93 -1.23
CA GLU A 130 -0.38 28.17 -0.87
C GLU A 130 1.13 28.09 -1.10
N VAL A 131 1.77 27.00 -0.67
CA VAL A 131 3.21 26.78 -0.87
C VAL A 131 3.55 26.80 -2.35
N ILE A 132 2.79 26.07 -3.18
CA ILE A 132 3.00 26.02 -4.64
C ILE A 132 2.80 27.40 -5.28
N ARG A 133 1.79 28.16 -4.85
CA ARG A 133 1.55 29.53 -5.34
C ARG A 133 2.72 30.46 -5.03
N LYS A 134 3.24 30.44 -3.79
CA LYS A 134 4.39 31.26 -3.36
C LYS A 134 5.64 30.93 -4.17
N GLU A 135 5.94 29.65 -4.39
CA GLU A 135 7.11 29.24 -5.16
C GLU A 135 7.01 29.57 -6.65
N ARG A 136 5.81 29.47 -7.25
CA ARG A 136 5.57 29.91 -8.63
C ARG A 136 5.72 31.43 -8.79
N ALA A 137 5.32 32.21 -7.80
CA ALA A 137 5.48 33.66 -7.82
C ALA A 137 6.97 34.07 -7.77
N LYS A 138 7.77 33.44 -6.89
CA LYS A 138 9.22 33.68 -6.82
C LYS A 138 9.94 33.36 -8.13
N LYS A 139 9.56 32.29 -8.82
CA LYS A 139 10.15 31.93 -10.13
C LYS A 139 9.81 32.89 -11.28
N LYS A 140 8.74 33.70 -11.16
CA LYS A 140 8.39 34.71 -12.17
C LYS A 140 9.11 36.04 -11.97
N SER A 141 9.75 36.23 -10.83
CA SER A 141 10.51 37.44 -10.47
C SER A 141 12.03 37.29 -10.67
N THR A 142 12.48 36.26 -11.37
CA THR A 142 13.88 36.02 -11.77
C THR A 142 13.91 35.77 -13.27
#